data_AF-A0A973FDY8-F1
#
_entry.id   AF-A0A973FDY8-F1
#
_cell.length_a   1.000
_cell.length_b   1.000
_cell.length_c   1.000
_cell.angle_alpha   90.00
_cell.angle_beta   90.00
_cell.angle_gamma   90.00
#
_symmetry.space_group_name_H-M   'P 1'
#
loop_
_entity.id
_entity.type
_entity.pdbx_description
1 polymer ?
#
loop_
_entity_poly.entity_id
_entity_poly.type
_entity_poly.pdbx_seq_one_letter_code
_entity_poly.pdbx_strand_id
1 'polypeptide(L)'
;MAIASMFSSMPAHAIATPAPVQPDVPVAAYLVKETGSQNVIMAKDIDYQVSPASLTKILTCVMAIESGRMDDIVVIPREATLVEPTKAGLRPGDRVFLRDLVRAAMVNSSNDAAFSIGIYLGGSVESFVASMNARARSLGMNSSYFTNPAGFDTGIYAGNRTTARDLMTLTEYAVRHQEFNTIARLDRAVFRELSTGRVFSLRTHNRMLDLYPYSVGIKTGFTNRAGKCLVARAIRDRKDLLMVMLNARTDRWALASNMFDRGFGLNGSERIAMPAPVSRDSGVIHEPSSRQVALERERALEAIRRKLARQGDADMSASAIRPRSSSSRGRSLAMSSIQGGGDEVKATMKGMRRSTLDRKMSLKSSKVARKSKRLSATRLATKKSAAKRNLATSALKKKKSARSVKRTVVSQKKKSGEMTKTNRQKSRRDEVSLLKPVSELTVRS
;
A
#
# COMPACT_ATOMS: atom_id res chain seq x y z
N MET A 1 -52.65 -31.34 -62.53
CA MET A 1 -51.47 -31.91 -61.85
C MET A 1 -50.33 -30.91 -61.93
N ALA A 2 -50.01 -30.22 -60.85
CA ALA A 2 -48.82 -29.37 -60.75
C ALA A 2 -48.01 -29.86 -59.54
N ILE A 3 -46.79 -30.32 -59.80
CA ILE A 3 -45.93 -30.99 -58.83
C ILE A 3 -45.05 -29.91 -58.19
N ALA A 4 -45.28 -29.63 -56.90
CA ALA A 4 -44.48 -28.68 -56.14
C ALA A 4 -43.17 -29.36 -55.71
N SER A 5 -42.04 -28.90 -56.27
CA SER A 5 -40.71 -29.36 -55.87
C SER A 5 -40.24 -28.58 -54.64
N MET A 6 -40.29 -29.20 -53.46
CA MET A 6 -39.71 -28.63 -52.24
C MET A 6 -38.20 -28.92 -52.20
N PHE A 7 -37.37 -27.90 -52.40
CA PHE A 7 -35.95 -27.96 -52.07
C PHE A 7 -35.77 -27.74 -50.57
N SER A 8 -35.39 -28.80 -49.85
CA SER A 8 -34.98 -28.73 -48.46
C SER A 8 -33.55 -28.18 -48.37
N SER A 9 -33.38 -26.94 -47.90
CA SER A 9 -32.06 -26.37 -47.63
C SER A 9 -31.50 -26.95 -46.34
N MET A 10 -30.45 -27.76 -46.43
CA MET A 10 -29.71 -28.18 -45.24
C MET A 10 -28.88 -27.02 -44.67
N PRO A 11 -28.84 -26.83 -43.34
CA PRO A 11 -28.01 -25.81 -42.73
C PRO A 11 -26.53 -26.23 -42.84
N ALA A 12 -25.73 -25.37 -43.49
CA ALA A 12 -24.29 -25.49 -43.52
C ALA A 12 -23.75 -25.43 -42.09
N HIS A 13 -23.18 -26.53 -41.61
CA HIS A 13 -22.44 -26.55 -40.35
C HIS A 13 -21.15 -25.76 -40.56
N ALA A 14 -21.10 -24.56 -39.98
CA ALA A 14 -19.87 -23.77 -39.92
C ALA A 14 -18.84 -24.56 -39.08
N ILE A 15 -17.83 -25.11 -39.75
CA ILE A 15 -16.66 -25.70 -39.09
C ILE A 15 -15.93 -24.54 -38.42
N ALA A 16 -16.07 -24.42 -37.10
CA ALA A 16 -15.32 -23.46 -36.31
C ALA A 16 -13.82 -23.73 -36.51
N THR A 17 -13.12 -22.80 -37.14
CA THR A 17 -11.67 -22.85 -37.26
C THR A 17 -11.08 -22.82 -35.84
N PRO A 18 -10.22 -23.77 -35.46
CA PRO A 18 -9.61 -23.72 -34.13
C PRO A 18 -8.84 -22.41 -33.99
N ALA A 19 -9.15 -21.67 -32.92
CA ALA A 19 -8.45 -20.43 -32.61
C ALA A 19 -6.93 -20.71 -32.59
N PRO A 20 -6.09 -19.82 -33.18
CA PRO A 20 -4.65 -20.03 -33.20
C PRO A 20 -4.15 -20.25 -31.77
N VAL A 21 -3.46 -21.38 -31.54
CA VAL A 21 -2.87 -21.72 -30.26
C VAL A 21 -1.86 -20.62 -29.93
N GLN A 22 -2.24 -19.73 -29.03
CA GLN A 22 -1.35 -18.67 -28.56
C GLN A 22 -0.16 -19.36 -27.88
N PRO A 23 1.10 -19.00 -28.23
CA PRO A 23 2.26 -19.61 -27.60
C PRO A 23 2.17 -19.44 -26.08
N ASP A 24 2.47 -20.50 -25.33
CA ASP A 24 2.37 -20.47 -23.87
C ASP A 24 3.38 -19.45 -23.32
N VAL A 25 2.88 -18.28 -22.96
CA VAL A 25 3.67 -17.24 -22.31
C VAL A 25 3.86 -17.66 -20.85
N PRO A 26 5.10 -17.74 -20.33
CA PRO A 26 5.41 -18.23 -18.97
C PRO A 26 5.05 -17.20 -17.89
N VAL A 27 3.78 -16.84 -17.85
CA VAL A 27 3.13 -15.87 -16.97
C VAL A 27 1.80 -16.49 -16.56
N ALA A 28 1.46 -16.41 -15.27
CA ALA A 28 0.23 -17.01 -14.76
C ALA A 28 -1.02 -16.28 -15.26
N ALA A 29 -1.00 -14.95 -15.25
CA ALA A 29 -2.08 -14.13 -15.78
C ALA A 29 -1.56 -12.81 -16.36
N TYR A 30 -2.13 -12.37 -17.48
CA TYR A 30 -1.80 -11.07 -18.06
C TYR A 30 -2.96 -10.48 -18.84
N LEU A 31 -2.94 -9.15 -18.98
CA LEU A 31 -3.87 -8.39 -19.80
C LEU A 31 -3.13 -7.22 -20.45
N VAL A 32 -3.21 -7.11 -21.78
CA VAL A 32 -2.67 -6.00 -22.57
C VAL A 32 -3.77 -5.41 -23.42
N LYS A 33 -3.92 -4.09 -23.36
CA LYS A 33 -4.87 -3.37 -24.21
C LYS A 33 -4.44 -1.92 -24.41
N GLU A 34 -5.03 -1.28 -25.41
CA GLU A 34 -4.93 0.17 -25.58
C GLU A 34 -5.74 0.88 -24.50
N THR A 35 -5.19 1.98 -23.97
CA THR A 35 -5.77 2.76 -22.88
C THR A 35 -7.15 3.29 -23.28
N GLY A 36 -8.17 3.02 -22.47
CA GLY A 36 -9.55 3.46 -22.74
C GLY A 36 -10.29 2.61 -23.78
N SER A 37 -9.61 1.67 -24.44
CA SER A 37 -10.25 0.74 -25.37
C SER A 37 -10.88 -0.45 -24.63
N GLN A 38 -11.97 -0.96 -25.20
CA GLN A 38 -12.55 -2.26 -24.81
C GLN A 38 -11.86 -3.43 -25.54
N ASN A 39 -11.11 -3.14 -26.61
CA ASN A 39 -10.43 -4.17 -27.39
C ASN A 39 -9.18 -4.65 -26.66
N VAL A 40 -9.23 -5.91 -26.24
CA VAL A 40 -8.09 -6.60 -25.63
C VAL A 40 -7.14 -7.06 -26.74
N ILE A 41 -5.86 -6.71 -26.60
CA ILE A 41 -4.80 -7.10 -27.54
C ILE A 41 -4.30 -8.50 -27.21
N MET A 42 -4.02 -8.76 -25.92
CA MET A 42 -3.59 -10.07 -25.43
C MET A 42 -4.13 -10.29 -24.02
N ALA A 43 -4.57 -11.51 -23.71
CA ALA A 43 -5.00 -11.89 -22.37
C ALA A 43 -4.72 -13.37 -22.07
N LYS A 44 -4.47 -13.66 -20.79
CA LYS A 44 -4.43 -15.01 -20.21
C LYS A 44 -4.94 -14.94 -18.78
N ASP A 45 -5.89 -15.82 -18.44
CA ASP A 45 -6.40 -16.04 -17.08
C ASP A 45 -6.68 -14.76 -16.30
N ILE A 46 -7.35 -13.79 -16.94
CA ILE A 46 -7.44 -12.41 -16.42
C ILE A 46 -8.22 -12.27 -15.12
N ASP A 47 -8.99 -13.28 -14.75
CA ASP A 47 -9.75 -13.39 -13.50
C ASP A 47 -9.08 -14.31 -12.46
N TYR A 48 -7.88 -14.83 -12.75
CA TYR A 48 -7.10 -15.64 -11.82
C TYR A 48 -6.63 -14.81 -10.63
N GLN A 49 -6.95 -15.28 -9.43
CA GLN A 49 -6.71 -14.54 -8.20
C GLN A 49 -5.30 -14.81 -7.66
N VAL A 50 -4.53 -13.73 -7.47
CA VAL A 50 -3.15 -13.79 -6.98
C VAL A 50 -2.84 -12.67 -6.00
N SER A 51 -1.75 -12.83 -5.25
CA SER A 51 -1.19 -11.74 -4.47
C SER A 51 -0.61 -10.66 -5.40
N PRO A 52 -0.97 -9.37 -5.24
CA PRO A 52 -0.48 -8.28 -6.10
C PRO A 52 0.98 -7.88 -5.85
N ALA A 53 1.57 -8.32 -4.73
CA ALA A 53 2.79 -7.71 -4.20
C ALA A 53 2.67 -6.16 -4.17
N SER A 54 3.78 -5.47 -4.44
CA SER A 54 3.84 -4.00 -4.44
C SER A 54 2.98 -3.29 -5.50
N LEU A 55 2.29 -4.00 -6.39
CA LEU A 55 1.28 -3.38 -7.27
C LEU A 55 0.13 -2.76 -6.46
N THR A 56 -0.10 -3.23 -5.24
CA THR A 56 -0.98 -2.63 -4.22
C THR A 56 -0.76 -1.11 -4.09
N LYS A 57 0.50 -0.66 -4.18
CA LYS A 57 0.86 0.75 -3.94
C LYS A 57 0.26 1.69 -4.98
N ILE A 58 -0.17 1.20 -6.15
CA ILE A 58 -0.86 2.00 -7.16
C ILE A 58 -2.12 2.60 -6.53
N LEU A 59 -2.96 1.79 -5.87
CA LEU A 59 -4.18 2.28 -5.21
C LEU A 59 -3.87 3.24 -4.07
N THR A 60 -2.88 2.89 -3.23
CA THR A 60 -2.42 3.76 -2.13
C THR A 60 -1.99 5.14 -2.64
N CYS A 61 -1.24 5.19 -3.73
CA CYS A 61 -0.73 6.44 -4.31
C CYS A 61 -1.82 7.25 -5.02
N VAL A 62 -2.72 6.59 -5.75
CA VAL A 62 -3.90 7.25 -6.34
C VAL A 62 -4.73 7.92 -5.25
N MET A 63 -5.02 7.23 -4.15
CA MET A 63 -5.77 7.81 -3.04
C MET A 63 -5.06 9.01 -2.39
N ALA A 64 -3.72 9.03 -2.39
CA ALA A 64 -2.95 10.18 -1.92
C ALA A 64 -3.05 11.38 -2.88
N ILE A 65 -2.89 11.14 -4.18
CA ILE A 65 -3.03 12.15 -5.23
C ILE A 65 -4.43 12.78 -5.20
N GLU A 66 -5.47 11.96 -5.10
CA GLU A 66 -6.86 12.42 -5.04
C GLU A 66 -7.23 13.16 -3.76
N SER A 67 -6.40 13.07 -2.71
CA SER A 67 -6.71 13.70 -1.44
C SER A 67 -6.58 15.22 -1.46
N GLY A 68 -5.92 15.79 -2.47
CA GLY A 68 -5.63 17.23 -2.55
C GLY A 68 -4.61 17.71 -1.50
N ARG A 69 -3.89 16.79 -0.87
CA ARG A 69 -2.97 17.04 0.28
C ARG A 69 -1.51 16.71 -0.03
N MET A 70 -1.13 16.68 -1.31
CA MET A 70 0.23 16.28 -1.73
C MET A 70 1.33 17.19 -1.15
N ASP A 71 0.99 18.43 -0.80
CA ASP A 71 1.89 19.41 -0.18
C ASP A 71 1.81 19.43 1.36
N ASP A 72 1.01 18.57 1.97
CA ASP A 72 0.94 18.47 3.43
C ASP A 72 2.21 17.81 3.98
N ILE A 73 2.66 18.31 5.13
CA ILE A 73 3.76 17.72 5.88
C ILE A 73 3.23 16.53 6.67
N VAL A 74 3.81 15.36 6.41
CA VAL A 74 3.55 14.13 7.13
C VAL A 74 4.66 13.91 8.16
N VAL A 75 4.26 13.72 9.42
CA VAL A 75 5.15 13.24 10.48
C VAL A 75 5.17 11.73 10.45
N ILE A 76 6.35 11.13 10.22
CA ILE A 76 6.46 9.68 10.06
C ILE A 76 6.13 8.96 11.37
N PRO A 77 5.09 8.12 11.40
CA PRO A 77 4.72 7.38 12.60
C PRO A 77 5.68 6.22 12.83
N ARG A 78 5.94 5.87 14.09
CA ARG A 78 6.86 4.78 14.45
C ARG A 78 6.48 3.46 13.78
N GLU A 79 5.20 3.12 13.79
CA GLU A 79 4.67 1.88 13.21
C GLU A 79 4.97 1.73 11.71
N ALA A 80 4.96 2.82 10.92
CA ALA A 80 5.31 2.75 9.51
C ALA A 80 6.78 2.37 9.28
N THR A 81 7.66 2.66 10.24
CA THR A 81 9.10 2.32 10.13
C THR A 81 9.40 0.86 10.49
N LEU A 82 8.46 0.15 11.12
CA LEU A 82 8.62 -1.24 11.59
C LEU A 82 8.15 -2.29 10.58
N VAL A 83 7.69 -1.87 9.40
CA VAL A 83 7.21 -2.78 8.34
C VAL A 83 8.35 -3.59 7.70
N GLU A 84 8.04 -4.50 6.78
CA GLU A 84 9.09 -5.24 6.07
C GLU A 84 9.83 -4.38 5.04
N PRO A 85 11.07 -4.71 4.63
CA PRO A 85 11.69 -4.17 3.43
C PRO A 85 10.84 -4.42 2.16
N THR A 86 10.97 -3.64 1.08
CA THR A 86 11.85 -2.50 0.83
C THR A 86 11.41 -1.22 1.56
N LYS A 87 12.35 -0.38 2.01
CA LYS A 87 12.10 0.89 2.73
C LYS A 87 12.90 2.04 2.14
N ALA A 88 12.44 3.28 2.34
CA ALA A 88 13.21 4.50 2.06
C ALA A 88 14.22 4.83 3.19
N GLY A 89 14.04 4.27 4.39
CA GLY A 89 14.87 4.59 5.55
C GLY A 89 14.34 5.80 6.34
N LEU A 90 13.02 6.01 6.27
CA LEU A 90 12.31 7.00 7.08
C LEU A 90 12.47 6.64 8.57
N ARG A 91 12.61 7.66 9.41
CA ARG A 91 12.74 7.51 10.87
C ARG A 91 11.49 8.06 11.57
N PRO A 92 11.10 7.50 12.72
CA PRO A 92 9.98 8.04 13.49
C PRO A 92 10.21 9.52 13.79
N GLY A 93 9.20 10.36 13.52
CA GLY A 93 9.27 11.80 13.74
C GLY A 93 9.85 12.62 12.59
N ASP A 94 10.42 12.00 11.56
CA ASP A 94 10.79 12.70 10.32
C ASP A 94 9.59 13.49 9.78
N ARG A 95 9.87 14.65 9.17
CA ARG A 95 8.87 15.47 8.48
C ARG A 95 9.20 15.50 7.00
N VAL A 96 8.28 15.00 6.18
CA VAL A 96 8.40 14.97 4.72
C VAL A 96 7.06 15.32 4.08
N PHE A 97 7.06 15.80 2.84
CA PHE A 97 5.82 16.05 2.12
C PHE A 97 5.14 14.75 1.69
N LEU A 98 3.80 14.74 1.63
CA LEU A 98 3.04 13.60 1.14
C LEU A 98 3.46 13.22 -0.29
N ARG A 99 3.74 14.19 -1.17
CA ARG A 99 4.27 13.96 -2.53
C ARG A 99 5.58 13.18 -2.55
N ASP A 100 6.45 13.39 -1.56
CA ASP A 100 7.73 12.67 -1.47
C ASP A 100 7.54 11.24 -0.99
N LEU A 101 6.53 10.99 -0.14
CA LEU A 101 6.11 9.63 0.20
C LEU A 101 5.54 8.90 -1.01
N VAL A 102 4.70 9.55 -1.82
CA VAL A 102 4.16 8.96 -3.06
C VAL A 102 5.28 8.62 -4.03
N ARG A 103 6.24 9.54 -4.23
CA ARG A 103 7.44 9.29 -5.03
C ARG A 103 8.25 8.11 -4.49
N ALA A 104 8.50 8.05 -3.18
CA ALA A 104 9.22 6.94 -2.56
C ALA A 104 8.50 5.58 -2.73
N ALA A 105 7.17 5.56 -2.58
CA ALA A 105 6.34 4.38 -2.73
C ALA A 105 6.27 3.88 -4.18
N MET A 106 6.24 4.78 -5.16
CA MET A 106 6.20 4.41 -6.59
C MET A 106 7.58 4.02 -7.13
N VAL A 107 8.61 4.83 -6.85
CA VAL A 107 9.96 4.66 -7.42
C VAL A 107 10.69 3.49 -6.75
N ASN A 108 10.97 3.58 -5.44
CA ASN A 108 11.72 2.55 -4.71
C ASN A 108 10.84 1.47 -4.08
N SER A 109 9.52 1.51 -4.34
CA SER A 109 8.59 0.53 -3.77
C SER A 109 8.56 0.53 -2.22
N SER A 110 8.90 1.67 -1.61
CA SER A 110 9.10 1.82 -0.17
C SER A 110 7.83 1.53 0.65
N ASN A 111 7.89 0.52 1.51
CA ASN A 111 6.79 0.09 2.37
C ASN A 111 6.53 1.09 3.51
N ASP A 112 7.58 1.64 4.10
CA ASP A 112 7.50 2.67 5.14
C ASP A 112 6.78 3.93 4.61
N ALA A 113 7.03 4.30 3.36
CA ALA A 113 6.30 5.38 2.69
C ALA A 113 4.81 5.04 2.49
N ALA A 114 4.50 3.85 1.96
CA ALA A 114 3.11 3.42 1.73
C ALA A 114 2.28 3.34 3.03
N PHE A 115 2.87 2.84 4.12
CA PHE A 115 2.22 2.84 5.44
C PHE A 115 2.06 4.26 5.98
N SER A 116 3.06 5.13 5.83
CA SER A 116 2.96 6.53 6.25
C SER A 116 1.83 7.26 5.52
N ILE A 117 1.69 7.05 4.20
CA ILE A 117 0.55 7.54 3.40
C ILE A 117 -0.76 7.03 4.01
N GLY A 118 -0.88 5.72 4.22
CA GLY A 118 -2.10 5.13 4.73
C GLY A 118 -2.52 5.67 6.10
N ILE A 119 -1.58 5.72 7.04
CA ILE A 119 -1.83 6.23 8.40
C ILE A 119 -2.16 7.71 8.37
N TYR A 120 -1.47 8.50 7.55
CA TYR A 120 -1.75 9.93 7.41
C TYR A 120 -3.15 10.21 6.85
N LEU A 121 -3.56 9.49 5.81
CA LEU A 121 -4.86 9.69 5.16
C LEU A 121 -6.02 9.08 5.94
N GLY A 122 -5.83 7.91 6.54
CA GLY A 122 -6.88 7.14 7.22
C GLY A 122 -6.91 7.29 8.74
N GLY A 123 -5.87 7.85 9.35
CA GLY A 123 -5.67 7.93 10.79
C GLY A 123 -5.15 6.63 11.44
N SER A 124 -5.31 5.49 10.77
CA SER A 124 -4.71 4.20 11.12
C SER A 124 -4.63 3.31 9.87
N VAL A 125 -3.85 2.23 9.94
CA VAL A 125 -3.76 1.26 8.83
C VAL A 125 -5.11 0.61 8.55
N GLU A 126 -5.86 0.21 9.58
CA GLU A 126 -7.15 -0.46 9.44
C GLU A 126 -8.19 0.43 8.75
N SER A 127 -8.24 1.71 9.15
CA SER A 127 -9.15 2.70 8.56
C SER A 127 -8.79 2.98 7.09
N PHE A 128 -7.50 3.06 6.79
CA PHE A 128 -7.04 3.22 5.42
C PHE A 128 -7.34 2.00 4.56
N VAL A 129 -7.10 0.79 5.07
CA VAL A 129 -7.41 -0.48 4.38
C VAL A 129 -8.91 -0.62 4.12
N ALA A 130 -9.77 -0.22 5.07
CA ALA A 130 -11.21 -0.16 4.83
C ALA A 130 -11.55 0.79 3.68
N SER A 131 -10.88 1.95 3.62
CA SER A 131 -11.02 2.93 2.53
C SER A 131 -10.50 2.41 1.20
N MET A 132 -9.37 1.69 1.18
CA MET A 132 -8.84 1.03 -0.02
C MET A 132 -9.84 0.03 -0.59
N ASN A 133 -10.42 -0.84 0.24
CA ASN A 133 -11.41 -1.82 -0.22
C ASN A 133 -12.72 -1.17 -0.67
N ALA A 134 -13.16 -0.09 -0.02
CA ALA A 134 -14.29 0.70 -0.49
C ALA A 134 -13.99 1.33 -1.85
N ARG A 135 -12.77 1.88 -2.03
CA ARG A 135 -12.32 2.47 -3.29
C ARG A 135 -12.25 1.44 -4.40
N ALA A 136 -11.65 0.27 -4.15
CA ALA A 136 -11.56 -0.84 -5.08
C ALA A 136 -12.96 -1.24 -5.60
N ARG A 137 -13.93 -1.43 -4.70
CA ARG A 137 -15.33 -1.70 -5.09
C ARG A 137 -15.95 -0.58 -5.92
N SER A 138 -15.73 0.68 -5.54
CA SER A 138 -16.25 1.84 -6.30
C SER A 138 -15.70 1.93 -7.73
N LEU A 139 -14.51 1.37 -7.96
CA LEU A 139 -13.87 1.29 -9.27
C LEU A 139 -14.28 0.02 -10.04
N GLY A 140 -15.06 -0.89 -9.44
CA GLY A 140 -15.45 -2.16 -10.05
C GLY A 140 -14.43 -3.29 -9.88
N MET A 141 -13.43 -3.14 -9.01
CA MET A 141 -12.43 -4.17 -8.70
C MET A 141 -12.99 -5.23 -7.73
N ASN A 142 -13.99 -5.98 -8.19
CA ASN A 142 -14.81 -6.86 -7.34
C ASN A 142 -14.09 -8.15 -6.92
N SER A 143 -12.98 -8.50 -7.58
CA SER A 143 -12.17 -9.68 -7.29
C SER A 143 -10.91 -9.35 -6.46
N SER A 144 -10.84 -8.10 -5.96
CA SER A 144 -9.72 -7.58 -5.18
C SER A 144 -10.07 -7.39 -3.71
N TYR A 145 -9.09 -7.65 -2.86
CA TYR A 145 -9.17 -7.37 -1.42
C TYR A 145 -7.80 -7.02 -0.89
N PHE A 146 -7.72 -5.93 -0.13
CA PHE A 146 -6.48 -5.42 0.47
C PHE A 146 -6.54 -5.57 2.00
N THR A 147 -5.45 -6.01 2.60
CA THR A 147 -5.18 -6.11 4.03
C THR A 147 -4.13 -5.09 4.50
N ASN A 148 -3.34 -4.52 3.56
CA ASN A 148 -2.34 -3.51 3.86
C ASN A 148 -2.05 -2.61 2.63
N PRO A 149 -1.46 -1.40 2.82
CA PRO A 149 -1.24 -0.43 1.75
C PRO A 149 -0.02 -0.71 0.86
N ALA A 150 0.82 -1.68 1.21
CA ALA A 150 2.12 -1.90 0.57
C ALA A 150 2.20 -3.18 -0.27
N GLY A 151 1.39 -4.18 0.05
CA GLY A 151 1.29 -5.45 -0.68
C GLY A 151 2.29 -6.53 -0.30
N PHE A 152 3.05 -6.36 0.78
CA PHE A 152 3.77 -7.51 1.33
C PHE A 152 2.78 -8.48 1.97
N ASP A 153 3.14 -9.76 2.04
CA ASP A 153 2.17 -10.83 2.22
C ASP A 153 2.57 -11.82 3.33
N THR A 154 3.05 -11.27 4.45
CA THR A 154 3.57 -12.00 5.62
C THR A 154 2.84 -11.60 6.91
N GLY A 155 2.80 -12.53 7.86
CA GLY A 155 2.25 -12.31 9.20
C GLY A 155 0.81 -11.78 9.21
N ILE A 156 0.55 -10.82 10.11
CA ILE A 156 -0.78 -10.21 10.28
C ILE A 156 -1.28 -9.42 9.07
N TYR A 157 -0.38 -9.09 8.13
CA TYR A 157 -0.69 -8.29 6.95
C TYR A 157 -0.86 -9.14 5.69
N ALA A 158 -0.75 -10.48 5.79
CA ALA A 158 -1.01 -11.36 4.66
C ALA A 158 -2.47 -11.28 4.18
N GLY A 159 -2.70 -11.50 2.88
CA GLY A 159 -4.04 -11.64 2.29
C GLY A 159 -4.43 -10.62 1.22
N ASN A 160 -3.53 -9.71 0.82
CA ASN A 160 -3.76 -8.90 -0.39
C ASN A 160 -3.98 -9.84 -1.59
N ARG A 161 -5.05 -9.64 -2.34
CA ARG A 161 -5.39 -10.41 -3.54
C ARG A 161 -6.04 -9.54 -4.59
N THR A 162 -5.84 -9.88 -5.85
CA THR A 162 -6.39 -9.17 -7.01
C THR A 162 -6.37 -10.09 -8.24
N THR A 163 -6.78 -9.56 -9.39
CA THR A 163 -6.73 -10.21 -10.70
C THR A 163 -6.08 -9.28 -11.74
N ALA A 164 -5.75 -9.79 -12.92
CA ALA A 164 -5.24 -8.93 -13.99
C ALA A 164 -6.29 -7.92 -14.47
N ARG A 165 -7.56 -8.34 -14.51
CA ARG A 165 -8.71 -7.47 -14.83
C ARG A 165 -8.83 -6.31 -13.86
N ASP A 166 -8.85 -6.59 -12.56
CA ASP A 166 -9.01 -5.55 -11.54
C ASP A 166 -7.84 -4.56 -11.53
N LEU A 167 -6.60 -5.05 -11.66
CA LEU A 167 -5.44 -4.19 -11.78
C LEU A 167 -5.44 -3.37 -13.06
N MET A 168 -5.97 -3.88 -14.16
CA MET A 168 -6.14 -3.10 -15.40
C MET A 168 -7.12 -1.96 -15.17
N THR A 169 -8.27 -2.23 -14.54
CA THR A 169 -9.24 -1.20 -14.14
C THR A 169 -8.60 -0.12 -13.25
N LEU A 170 -7.84 -0.52 -12.23
CA LEU A 170 -7.10 0.41 -11.37
C LEU A 170 -6.09 1.24 -12.17
N THR A 171 -5.39 0.61 -13.12
CA THR A 171 -4.34 1.26 -13.90
C THR A 171 -4.93 2.27 -14.86
N GLU A 172 -5.99 1.93 -15.59
CA GLU A 172 -6.73 2.87 -16.44
C GLU A 172 -7.26 4.06 -15.67
N TYR A 173 -7.70 3.82 -14.42
CA TYR A 173 -8.10 4.90 -13.54
C TYR A 173 -6.91 5.79 -13.15
N ALA A 174 -5.82 5.18 -12.69
CA ALA A 174 -4.62 5.87 -12.21
C ALA A 174 -3.99 6.77 -13.29
N VAL A 175 -3.88 6.29 -14.54
CA VAL A 175 -3.24 7.03 -15.63
C VAL A 175 -4.04 8.22 -16.15
N ARG A 176 -5.26 8.44 -15.65
CA ARG A 176 -6.01 9.70 -15.88
C ARG A 176 -5.45 10.87 -15.06
N HIS A 177 -4.72 10.58 -13.98
CA HIS A 177 -4.10 11.61 -13.15
C HIS A 177 -2.72 11.97 -13.71
N GLN A 178 -2.56 13.22 -14.17
CA GLN A 178 -1.28 13.69 -14.72
C GLN A 178 -0.13 13.55 -13.71
N GLU A 179 -0.38 13.84 -12.43
CA GLU A 179 0.62 13.68 -11.37
C GLU A 179 1.06 12.22 -11.18
N PHE A 180 0.15 11.25 -11.30
CA PHE A 180 0.49 9.83 -11.28
C PHE A 180 1.43 9.47 -12.44
N ASN A 181 1.12 9.95 -13.65
CA ASN A 181 1.95 9.70 -14.84
C ASN A 181 3.35 10.32 -14.70
N THR A 182 3.44 11.54 -14.16
CA THR A 182 4.73 12.19 -13.91
C THR A 182 5.57 11.38 -12.93
N ILE A 183 4.98 10.91 -11.83
CA ILE A 183 5.70 10.12 -10.82
C ILE A 183 6.07 8.72 -11.35
N ALA A 184 5.19 8.08 -12.11
CA ALA A 184 5.39 6.74 -12.66
C ALA A 184 6.58 6.64 -13.63
N ARG A 185 6.95 7.76 -14.28
CA ARG A 185 8.08 7.86 -15.23
C ARG A 185 9.44 8.13 -14.56
N LEU A 186 9.46 8.40 -13.26
CA LEU A 186 10.71 8.72 -12.56
C LEU A 186 11.62 7.49 -12.44
N ASP A 187 12.86 7.64 -12.88
CA ASP A 187 13.95 6.68 -12.64
C ASP A 187 14.53 6.84 -11.22
N ARG A 188 14.45 8.06 -10.67
CA ARG A 188 14.95 8.45 -9.36
C ARG A 188 13.98 9.40 -8.66
N ALA A 189 13.89 9.27 -7.33
CA ALA A 189 13.28 10.27 -6.45
C ALA A 189 14.33 10.80 -5.48
N VAL A 190 14.46 12.12 -5.40
CA VAL A 190 15.34 12.81 -4.45
C VAL A 190 14.54 13.82 -3.66
N PHE A 191 14.62 13.76 -2.33
CA PHE A 191 13.95 14.70 -1.43
C PHE A 191 14.69 14.81 -0.10
N ARG A 192 14.29 15.75 0.75
CA ARG A 192 14.93 16.02 2.05
C ARG A 192 13.92 15.91 3.18
N GLU A 193 14.35 15.38 4.31
CA GLU A 193 13.65 15.57 5.57
C GLU A 193 13.73 17.06 5.96
N LEU A 194 12.59 17.63 6.35
CA LEU A 194 12.40 19.08 6.46
C LEU A 194 13.09 19.71 7.68
N SER A 195 13.39 18.92 8.72
CA SER A 195 13.95 19.42 9.99
C SER A 195 15.48 19.34 10.03
N THR A 196 16.05 18.30 9.46
CA THR A 196 17.46 17.91 9.53
C THR A 196 18.19 18.07 8.20
N GLY A 197 17.46 18.25 7.10
CA GLY A 197 18.02 18.36 5.75
C GLY A 197 18.55 17.04 5.18
N ARG A 198 18.36 15.92 5.90
CA ARG A 198 18.79 14.57 5.48
C ARG A 198 18.22 14.24 4.10
N VAL A 199 19.11 13.87 3.17
CA VAL A 199 18.74 13.56 1.78
C VAL A 199 18.34 12.11 1.64
N PHE A 200 17.23 11.87 0.95
CA PHE A 200 16.85 10.57 0.41
C PHE A 200 17.12 10.58 -1.09
N SER A 201 17.82 9.56 -1.59
CA SER A 201 18.04 9.34 -3.02
C SER A 201 17.66 7.90 -3.35
N LEU A 202 16.51 7.75 -3.99
CA LEU A 202 15.84 6.48 -4.22
C LEU A 202 15.80 6.17 -5.71
N ARG A 203 16.08 4.93 -6.11
CA ARG A 203 16.06 4.52 -7.52
C ARG A 203 14.93 3.55 -7.82
N THR A 204 14.49 3.56 -9.06
CA THR A 204 13.44 2.67 -9.54
C THR A 204 13.93 1.22 -9.64
N HIS A 205 13.04 0.28 -9.35
CA HIS A 205 13.24 -1.12 -9.72
C HIS A 205 12.74 -1.44 -11.13
N ASN A 206 12.07 -0.49 -11.80
CA ASN A 206 11.46 -0.69 -13.10
C ASN A 206 12.50 -0.56 -14.22
N ARG A 207 13.05 -1.70 -14.66
CA ARG A 207 14.05 -1.71 -15.73
C ARG A 207 13.46 -1.39 -17.11
N MET A 208 12.14 -1.40 -17.29
CA MET A 208 11.53 -1.02 -18.58
C MET A 208 11.84 0.42 -18.99
N LEU A 209 12.05 1.33 -18.02
CA LEU A 209 12.42 2.71 -18.31
C LEU A 209 13.76 2.83 -19.04
N ASP A 210 14.68 1.87 -18.81
CA ASP A 210 15.96 1.79 -19.54
C ASP A 210 15.86 0.83 -20.74
N LEU A 211 15.16 -0.28 -20.56
CA LEU A 211 15.15 -1.44 -21.47
C LEU A 211 14.06 -1.40 -22.53
N TYR A 212 13.21 -0.38 -22.59
CA TYR A 212 12.20 -0.32 -23.63
C TYR A 212 11.93 1.12 -24.03
N PRO A 213 12.27 1.53 -25.26
CA PRO A 213 12.32 2.94 -25.65
C PRO A 213 10.96 3.64 -25.54
N TYR A 214 9.88 2.88 -25.64
CA TYR A 214 8.50 3.38 -25.56
C TYR A 214 7.95 3.38 -24.13
N SER A 215 8.68 2.87 -23.13
CA SER A 215 8.17 2.73 -21.77
C SER A 215 7.97 4.07 -21.07
N VAL A 216 6.88 4.15 -20.32
CA VAL A 216 6.57 5.28 -19.44
C VAL A 216 6.31 4.82 -18.00
N GLY A 217 6.83 3.65 -17.62
CA GLY A 217 6.93 3.21 -16.24
C GLY A 217 5.69 2.50 -15.69
N ILE A 218 5.22 2.95 -14.51
CA ILE A 218 4.20 2.39 -13.60
C ILE A 218 4.77 1.64 -12.40
N LYS A 219 4.75 0.30 -12.32
CA LYS A 219 5.06 -0.36 -11.04
C LYS A 219 5.44 -1.82 -11.14
N THR A 220 6.48 -2.17 -10.40
CA THR A 220 6.92 -3.55 -10.18
C THR A 220 6.33 -4.13 -8.89
N GLY A 221 6.19 -5.46 -8.84
CA GLY A 221 5.88 -6.21 -7.63
C GLY A 221 6.69 -7.51 -7.55
N PHE A 222 7.10 -7.88 -6.34
CA PHE A 222 7.64 -9.20 -6.05
C PHE A 222 7.42 -9.55 -4.57
N THR A 223 6.96 -10.77 -4.33
CA THR A 223 7.06 -11.49 -3.05
C THR A 223 7.19 -12.98 -3.40
N ASN A 224 7.63 -13.81 -2.45
CA ASN A 224 7.72 -15.26 -2.68
C ASN A 224 6.37 -15.86 -3.10
N ARG A 225 5.25 -15.35 -2.58
CA ARG A 225 3.91 -15.81 -2.94
C ARG A 225 3.42 -15.28 -4.29
N ALA A 226 3.66 -13.99 -4.57
CA ALA A 226 3.16 -13.35 -5.79
C ALA A 226 3.98 -13.72 -7.05
N GLY A 227 5.27 -14.05 -6.88
CA GLY A 227 6.21 -14.11 -7.98
C GLY A 227 6.50 -12.72 -8.58
N LYS A 228 7.06 -12.70 -9.79
CA LYS A 228 7.43 -11.44 -10.48
C LYS A 228 6.18 -10.84 -11.13
N CYS A 229 5.71 -9.71 -10.61
CA CYS A 229 4.57 -8.97 -11.17
C CYS A 229 5.03 -7.61 -11.75
N LEU A 230 4.27 -7.10 -12.72
CA LEU A 230 4.52 -5.83 -13.39
C LEU A 230 3.20 -5.22 -13.87
N VAL A 231 3.00 -3.93 -13.60
CA VAL A 231 2.11 -3.08 -14.38
C VAL A 231 3.01 -2.12 -15.15
N ALA A 232 2.81 -2.04 -16.46
CA ALA A 232 3.61 -1.21 -17.34
C ALA A 232 2.74 -0.46 -18.36
N ARG A 233 3.25 0.67 -18.83
CA ARG A 233 2.69 1.44 -19.94
C ARG A 233 3.76 1.76 -20.95
N ALA A 234 3.39 1.75 -22.23
CA ALA A 234 4.26 2.16 -23.32
C ALA A 234 3.48 2.97 -24.37
N ILE A 235 4.13 3.97 -24.96
CA ILE A 235 3.51 4.87 -25.94
C ILE A 235 4.38 4.92 -27.20
N ARG A 236 3.78 4.61 -28.36
CA ARG A 236 4.43 4.68 -29.67
C ARG A 236 3.41 5.06 -30.74
N ASP A 237 3.75 5.97 -31.65
CA ASP A 237 2.97 6.31 -32.85
C ASP A 237 1.47 6.53 -32.56
N ARG A 238 1.19 7.30 -31.50
CA ARG A 238 -0.14 7.61 -30.94
C ARG A 238 -0.91 6.44 -30.30
N LYS A 239 -0.38 5.21 -30.32
CA LYS A 239 -0.90 4.09 -29.53
C LYS A 239 -0.37 4.16 -28.10
N ASP A 240 -1.26 4.00 -27.13
CA ASP A 240 -0.95 4.03 -25.71
C ASP A 240 -1.38 2.73 -25.05
N LEU A 241 -0.43 1.83 -24.81
CA LEU A 241 -0.71 0.48 -24.34
C LEU A 241 -0.47 0.34 -22.84
N LEU A 242 -1.41 -0.31 -22.16
CA LEU A 242 -1.29 -0.77 -20.79
C LEU A 242 -1.09 -2.28 -20.75
N MET A 243 -0.29 -2.71 -19.78
CA MET A 243 -0.03 -4.12 -19.51
C MET A 243 -0.09 -4.39 -18.02
N VAL A 244 -0.82 -5.44 -17.67
CA VAL A 244 -0.73 -6.12 -16.38
C VAL A 244 -0.15 -7.50 -16.61
N MET A 245 0.90 -7.84 -15.86
CA MET A 245 1.58 -9.14 -15.88
C MET A 245 1.74 -9.65 -14.46
N LEU A 246 1.23 -10.85 -14.20
CA LEU A 246 1.18 -11.45 -12.87
C LEU A 246 1.91 -12.79 -12.86
N ASN A 247 2.85 -12.91 -11.94
CA ASN A 247 3.64 -14.11 -11.70
C ASN A 247 4.36 -14.63 -12.96
N ALA A 248 5.21 -13.78 -13.54
CA ALA A 248 6.15 -14.19 -14.58
C ALA A 248 7.17 -15.17 -14.02
N ARG A 249 7.35 -16.31 -14.71
CA ARG A 249 8.27 -17.38 -14.30
C ARG A 249 9.68 -17.18 -14.84
N THR A 250 9.83 -16.45 -15.94
CA THR A 250 11.12 -16.13 -16.57
C THR A 250 11.48 -14.64 -16.41
N ASP A 251 12.27 -14.08 -17.32
CA ASP A 251 12.60 -12.65 -17.29
C ASP A 251 11.38 -11.80 -17.69
N ARG A 252 10.76 -11.17 -16.68
CA ARG A 252 9.58 -10.30 -16.86
C ARG A 252 9.85 -9.13 -17.81
N TRP A 253 11.10 -8.67 -17.95
CA TRP A 253 11.42 -7.51 -18.79
C TRP A 253 11.39 -7.88 -20.26
N ALA A 254 12.10 -8.95 -20.65
CA ALA A 254 12.06 -9.48 -22.01
C ALA A 254 10.63 -9.89 -22.41
N LEU A 255 9.87 -10.51 -21.50
CA LEU A 255 8.46 -10.82 -21.73
C LEU A 255 7.62 -9.56 -21.99
N ALA A 256 7.79 -8.51 -21.17
CA ALA A 256 7.04 -7.28 -21.32
C ALA A 256 7.39 -6.55 -22.63
N SER A 257 8.68 -6.44 -22.98
CA SER A 257 9.09 -5.86 -24.27
C SER A 257 8.49 -6.62 -25.44
N ASN A 258 8.56 -7.95 -25.46
CA ASN A 258 7.94 -8.79 -26.51
C ASN A 258 6.42 -8.62 -26.60
N MET A 259 5.74 -8.45 -25.46
CA MET A 259 4.29 -8.23 -25.43
C MET A 259 3.93 -6.84 -25.93
N PHE A 260 4.70 -5.79 -25.58
CA PHE A 260 4.49 -4.47 -26.18
C PHE A 260 4.79 -4.45 -27.67
N ASP A 261 5.86 -5.11 -28.12
CA ASP A 261 6.18 -5.22 -29.55
C ASP A 261 5.01 -5.82 -30.34
N ARG A 262 4.46 -6.94 -29.86
CA ARG A 262 3.25 -7.53 -30.44
C ARG A 262 2.07 -6.57 -30.41
N GLY A 263 1.85 -5.86 -29.32
CA GLY A 263 0.75 -4.89 -29.23
C GLY A 263 0.89 -3.69 -30.16
N PHE A 264 2.12 -3.28 -30.47
CA PHE A 264 2.38 -2.24 -31.46
C PHE A 264 2.36 -2.75 -32.90
N GLY A 265 2.42 -4.08 -33.12
CA GLY A 265 2.53 -4.70 -34.43
C GLY A 265 3.97 -4.72 -34.96
N LEU A 266 4.97 -4.68 -34.08
CA LEU A 266 6.38 -4.70 -34.43
C LEU A 266 6.81 -6.10 -34.90
N ASN A 267 7.20 -6.22 -36.17
CA ASN A 267 7.84 -7.41 -36.71
C ASN A 267 9.36 -7.38 -36.44
N GLY A 268 10.04 -8.53 -36.57
CA GLY A 268 11.45 -8.70 -36.17
C GLY A 268 12.44 -7.66 -36.75
N SER A 269 12.16 -7.08 -37.91
CA SER A 269 12.97 -6.02 -38.56
C SER A 269 12.73 -4.60 -38.03
N GLU A 270 11.59 -4.35 -37.38
CA GLU A 270 11.24 -3.06 -36.75
C GLU A 270 11.56 -3.02 -35.25
N ARG A 271 12.04 -4.13 -34.69
CA ARG A 271 12.61 -4.14 -33.34
C ARG A 271 13.83 -3.22 -33.37
N ILE A 272 13.68 -2.01 -32.84
CA ILE A 272 14.84 -1.17 -32.51
C ILE A 272 15.72 -2.06 -31.65
N ALA A 273 16.94 -2.32 -32.15
CA ALA A 273 17.91 -3.12 -31.44
C ALA A 273 17.97 -2.56 -30.02
N MET A 274 17.61 -3.42 -29.06
CA MET A 274 17.78 -3.10 -27.66
C MET A 274 19.20 -2.57 -27.52
N PRO A 275 19.43 -1.32 -27.03
CA PRO A 275 20.79 -0.95 -26.67
C PRO A 275 21.32 -2.10 -25.82
N ALA A 276 22.45 -2.67 -26.25
CA ALA A 276 23.12 -3.72 -25.49
C ALA A 276 23.08 -3.28 -24.03
N PRO A 277 22.70 -4.16 -23.09
CA PRO A 277 22.65 -3.77 -21.70
C PRO A 277 23.95 -3.07 -21.42
N VAL A 278 23.91 -1.75 -21.18
CA VAL A 278 25.09 -1.00 -20.80
C VAL A 278 25.68 -1.87 -19.72
N SER A 279 26.90 -2.35 -19.92
CA SER A 279 27.63 -3.12 -18.93
C SER A 279 27.61 -2.23 -17.71
N ARG A 280 26.61 -2.49 -16.86
CA ARG A 280 26.53 -1.91 -15.55
C ARG A 280 27.76 -2.52 -14.96
N ASP A 281 28.76 -1.67 -14.74
CA ASP A 281 29.88 -2.01 -13.90
C ASP A 281 29.27 -2.81 -12.76
N SER A 282 29.53 -4.12 -12.81
CA SER A 282 29.26 -4.99 -11.69
C SER A 282 30.33 -4.60 -10.70
N GLY A 283 30.18 -3.39 -10.15
CA GLY A 283 30.55 -3.12 -8.79
C GLY A 283 29.82 -4.18 -8.02
N VAL A 284 30.52 -5.30 -7.84
CA VAL A 284 30.32 -6.24 -6.78
C VAL A 284 30.28 -5.33 -5.56
N ILE A 285 29.06 -4.98 -5.14
CA ILE A 285 28.86 -4.63 -3.74
C ILE A 285 29.19 -5.95 -3.09
N HIS A 286 30.46 -6.13 -2.71
CA HIS A 286 30.83 -7.13 -1.75
C HIS A 286 29.92 -6.80 -0.57
N GLU A 287 28.92 -7.66 -0.32
CA GLU A 287 28.38 -7.73 1.03
C GLU A 287 29.61 -7.91 1.91
N PRO A 288 29.91 -6.94 2.80
CA PRO A 288 31.06 -7.08 3.66
C PRO A 288 30.85 -8.40 4.39
N SER A 289 31.89 -9.24 4.42
CA SER A 289 31.81 -10.52 5.13
C SER A 289 31.23 -10.28 6.53
N SER A 290 30.49 -11.23 7.09
CA SER A 290 29.90 -11.11 8.43
C SER A 290 30.93 -10.64 9.49
N ARG A 291 32.22 -10.93 9.25
CA ARG A 291 33.37 -10.47 10.02
C ARG A 291 33.71 -8.99 9.83
N GLN A 292 33.66 -8.46 8.60
CA GLN A 292 33.83 -7.03 8.32
C GLN A 292 32.68 -6.19 8.89
N VAL A 293 31.43 -6.66 8.77
CA VAL A 293 30.27 -6.00 9.38
C VAL A 293 30.38 -5.99 10.91
N ALA A 294 30.84 -7.09 11.51
CA ALA A 294 31.09 -7.16 12.95
C ALA A 294 32.19 -6.20 13.40
N LEU A 295 33.30 -6.11 12.65
CA LEU A 295 34.42 -5.23 12.95
C LEU A 295 34.06 -3.74 12.80
N GLU A 296 33.29 -3.38 11.78
CA GLU A 296 32.80 -2.00 11.61
C GLU A 296 31.79 -1.62 12.70
N ARG A 297 30.92 -2.55 13.09
CA ARG A 297 30.00 -2.36 14.21
C ARG A 297 30.75 -2.17 15.52
N GLU A 298 31.81 -2.93 15.76
CA GLU A 298 32.65 -2.81 16.95
C GLU A 298 33.39 -1.46 16.99
N ARG A 299 33.99 -1.04 15.87
CA ARG A 299 34.60 0.30 15.73
C ARG A 299 33.61 1.43 15.96
N ALA A 300 32.38 1.30 15.45
CA ALA A 300 31.33 2.29 15.67
C ALA A 300 30.90 2.36 17.14
N LEU A 301 30.78 1.21 17.81
CA LEU A 301 30.47 1.14 19.25
C LEU A 301 31.60 1.72 20.09
N GLU A 302 32.85 1.49 19.72
CA GLU A 302 34.00 2.05 20.44
C GLU A 302 34.11 3.57 20.25
N ALA A 303 33.82 4.09 19.06
CA ALA A 303 33.72 5.53 18.81
C ALA A 303 32.62 6.18 19.67
N ILE A 304 31.47 5.50 19.84
CA ILE A 304 30.40 5.95 20.73
C ILE A 304 30.85 5.91 22.19
N ARG A 305 31.53 4.85 22.64
CA ARG A 305 32.08 4.74 24.01
C ARG A 305 33.09 5.85 24.30
N ARG A 306 34.00 6.16 23.38
CA ARG A 306 34.96 7.28 23.53
C ARG A 306 34.26 8.64 23.60
N LYS A 307 33.19 8.82 22.84
CA LYS A 307 32.40 10.06 22.86
C LYS A 307 31.63 10.23 24.17
N LEU A 308 31.09 9.13 24.71
CA LEU A 308 30.44 9.11 26.02
C LEU A 308 31.44 9.32 27.17
N ALA A 309 32.64 8.74 27.11
CA ALA A 309 33.70 8.97 28.10
C ALA A 309 34.13 10.45 28.13
N ARG A 310 34.29 11.09 26.96
CA ARG A 310 34.57 12.53 26.86
C ARG A 310 33.44 13.41 27.39
N GLN A 311 32.19 12.95 27.34
CA GLN A 311 31.05 13.66 27.94
C GLN A 311 30.97 13.44 29.45
N GLY A 312 31.39 12.27 29.95
CA GLY A 312 31.49 12.00 31.39
C GLY A 312 32.59 12.80 32.09
N ASP A 313 33.74 13.00 31.45
CA ASP A 313 34.84 13.84 32.00
C ASP A 313 34.49 15.34 31.99
N ALA A 314 33.65 15.78 31.05
CA ALA A 314 33.17 17.16 31.00
C ALA A 314 32.17 17.47 32.14
N ASP A 315 31.34 16.50 32.55
CA ASP A 315 30.43 16.66 33.69
C ASP A 315 31.15 16.54 35.05
N MET A 316 32.20 15.71 35.15
CA MET A 316 32.98 15.57 36.39
C MET A 316 33.90 16.77 36.68
N SER A 317 34.35 17.51 35.66
CA SER A 317 35.16 18.73 35.84
C SER A 317 34.32 19.98 36.16
N ALA A 318 33.01 19.96 35.88
CA ALA A 318 32.10 21.07 36.21
C ALA A 318 31.59 21.06 37.67
N SER A 319 31.76 19.96 38.41
CA SER A 319 31.26 19.81 39.79
C SER A 319 32.29 20.18 40.89
N ALA A 320 33.48 20.65 40.54
CA ALA A 320 34.53 20.98 41.52
C ALA A 320 34.74 22.50 41.68
N ILE A 321 33.70 23.22 42.11
CA ILE A 321 33.85 24.59 42.64
C ILE A 321 33.60 24.54 44.15
N ARG A 322 34.68 24.67 44.92
CA ARG A 322 34.65 24.79 46.40
C ARG A 322 34.01 26.13 46.83
N PRO A 323 33.29 26.19 47.96
CA PRO A 323 32.80 27.45 48.50
C PRO A 323 33.94 28.19 49.22
N ARG A 324 34.15 29.46 48.85
CA ARG A 324 34.93 30.40 49.67
C ARG A 324 33.99 31.19 50.57
N SER A 325 34.21 31.06 51.87
CA SER A 325 33.70 31.98 52.89
C SER A 325 34.47 33.30 52.84
N SER A 326 33.78 34.42 53.02
CA SER A 326 34.33 35.56 53.76
C SER A 326 33.21 36.47 54.24
N SER A 327 33.26 36.73 55.53
CA SER A 327 32.54 37.74 56.31
C SER A 327 33.09 39.14 56.06
N SER A 328 32.25 40.19 56.09
CA SER A 328 32.37 41.31 57.04
C SER A 328 31.40 42.47 56.77
N ARG A 329 30.64 42.79 57.83
CA ARG A 329 30.16 44.08 58.34
C ARG A 329 30.32 45.36 57.47
N GLY A 330 29.18 46.01 57.17
CA GLY A 330 28.68 47.15 57.96
C GLY A 330 29.02 48.60 57.54
N ARG A 331 27.93 49.42 57.46
CA ARG A 331 27.83 50.91 57.56
C ARG A 331 28.36 51.72 56.35
N SER A 332 27.89 52.91 55.97
CA SER A 332 26.74 53.81 56.29
C SER A 332 27.00 55.14 55.54
N LEU A 333 25.94 55.88 55.11
CA LEU A 333 25.90 57.35 54.77
C LEU A 333 26.71 57.82 53.53
N ALA A 334 26.43 58.91 52.80
CA ALA A 334 25.32 59.85 52.62
C ALA A 334 25.72 60.86 51.49
N MET A 335 24.70 61.50 50.88
CA MET A 335 24.62 62.91 50.39
C MET A 335 25.43 63.45 49.18
N SER A 336 24.66 64.09 48.26
CA SER A 336 24.89 65.31 47.45
C SER A 336 26.07 65.34 46.45
N SER A 337 26.04 65.91 45.23
CA SER A 337 25.42 67.14 44.68
C SER A 337 25.50 67.08 43.12
N ILE A 338 24.50 67.51 42.34
CA ILE A 338 24.43 68.76 41.52
C ILE A 338 25.71 68.97 40.64
N GLN A 339 25.71 69.05 39.30
CA GLN A 339 25.05 70.04 38.42
C GLN A 339 25.19 69.73 36.91
N GLY A 340 24.16 70.07 36.11
CA GLY A 340 24.21 70.51 34.69
C GLY A 340 24.47 69.44 33.62
N GLY A 341 23.73 69.30 32.52
CA GLY A 341 22.72 70.12 31.84
C GLY A 341 22.70 69.64 30.38
N GLY A 342 21.53 69.62 29.73
CA GLY A 342 21.44 69.45 28.26
C GLY A 342 20.84 68.13 27.77
N ASP A 343 19.60 68.22 27.32
CA ASP A 343 18.97 67.50 26.20
C ASP A 343 17.79 66.56 26.55
N GLU A 344 16.65 67.23 26.68
CA GLU A 344 15.32 66.68 26.47
C GLU A 344 15.10 66.22 25.02
N VAL A 345 14.08 65.39 24.84
CA VAL A 345 13.49 64.89 23.59
C VAL A 345 14.06 63.57 23.04
N LYS A 346 13.89 62.47 23.79
CA LYS A 346 13.64 61.12 23.21
C LYS A 346 13.22 60.03 24.22
N ALA A 347 12.28 60.30 25.13
CA ALA A 347 11.88 59.26 26.11
C ALA A 347 10.39 59.24 26.51
N THR A 348 9.45 59.47 25.59
CA THR A 348 8.01 59.35 25.94
C THR A 348 7.15 58.60 24.93
N MET A 349 7.74 57.74 24.07
CA MET A 349 6.98 56.85 23.17
C MET A 349 7.35 55.36 23.24
N LYS A 350 8.27 54.95 24.11
CA LYS A 350 8.71 53.54 24.20
C LYS A 350 8.03 52.72 25.32
N GLY A 351 7.39 53.38 26.30
CA GLY A 351 6.68 52.73 27.41
C GLY A 351 5.24 52.30 27.11
N MET A 352 4.55 52.99 26.19
CA MET A 352 3.11 52.77 25.96
C MET A 352 2.78 51.66 24.95
N ARG A 353 3.75 51.23 24.13
CA ARG A 353 3.56 50.21 23.08
C ARG A 353 3.88 48.78 23.52
N ARG A 354 4.60 48.57 24.64
CA ARG A 354 4.87 47.22 25.17
C ARG A 354 3.73 46.66 26.01
N SER A 355 3.05 47.49 26.82
CA SER A 355 1.96 47.04 27.69
C SER A 355 0.66 46.68 26.96
N THR A 356 0.42 47.23 25.76
CA THR A 356 -0.76 46.94 24.93
C THR A 356 -0.60 45.70 24.05
N LEU A 357 0.63 45.34 23.68
CA LEU A 357 0.94 44.13 22.90
C LEU A 357 0.89 42.86 23.76
N ASP A 358 1.44 42.90 24.97
CA ASP A 358 1.41 41.75 25.90
C ASP A 358 -0.01 41.44 26.38
N ARG A 359 -0.85 42.47 26.59
CA ARG A 359 -2.26 42.27 26.97
C ARG A 359 -3.09 41.66 25.84
N LYS A 360 -2.84 42.04 24.58
CA LYS A 360 -3.49 41.44 23.39
C LYS A 360 -3.03 40.00 23.14
N MET A 361 -1.76 39.69 23.38
CA MET A 361 -1.22 38.32 23.25
C MET A 361 -1.78 37.39 24.33
N SER A 362 -1.90 37.86 25.58
CA SER A 362 -2.50 37.12 26.71
C SER A 362 -4.01 36.86 26.54
N LEU A 363 -4.75 37.83 25.97
CA LEU A 363 -6.18 37.65 25.66
C LEU A 363 -6.43 36.70 24.47
N LYS A 364 -5.51 36.62 23.51
CA LYS A 364 -5.58 35.66 22.40
C LYS A 364 -5.24 34.23 22.86
N SER A 365 -4.19 34.05 23.67
CA SER A 365 -3.80 32.74 24.18
C SER A 365 -4.86 32.14 25.12
N SER A 366 -5.49 32.95 25.97
CA SER A 366 -6.61 32.51 26.83
C SER A 366 -7.89 32.13 26.05
N LYS A 367 -8.21 32.84 24.96
CA LYS A 367 -9.33 32.47 24.05
C LYS A 367 -9.06 31.17 23.29
N VAL A 368 -7.82 30.97 22.82
CA VAL A 368 -7.41 29.72 22.14
C VAL A 368 -7.44 28.53 23.10
N ALA A 369 -6.98 28.71 24.34
CA ALA A 369 -7.04 27.67 25.37
C ALA A 369 -8.49 27.28 25.73
N ARG A 370 -9.41 28.24 25.85
CA ARG A 370 -10.85 27.98 26.08
C ARG A 370 -11.50 27.26 24.89
N LYS A 371 -11.16 27.62 23.65
CA LYS A 371 -11.67 26.94 22.44
C LYS A 371 -11.17 25.49 22.36
N SER A 372 -9.90 25.25 22.70
CA SER A 372 -9.30 23.91 22.74
C SER A 372 -9.95 23.01 23.81
N LYS A 373 -10.20 23.53 25.03
CA LYS A 373 -10.92 22.79 26.08
C LYS A 373 -12.38 22.47 25.71
N ARG A 374 -13.06 23.36 24.97
CA ARG A 374 -14.44 23.11 24.51
C ARG A 374 -14.48 22.03 23.42
N LEU A 375 -13.53 22.06 22.47
CA LEU A 375 -13.38 21.04 21.44
C LEU A 375 -13.02 19.66 22.00
N SER A 376 -12.16 19.59 23.03
CA SER A 376 -11.83 18.33 23.69
C SER A 376 -13.02 17.73 24.46
N ALA A 377 -13.81 18.57 25.15
CA ALA A 377 -15.03 18.14 25.83
C ALA A 377 -16.10 17.61 24.84
N THR A 378 -16.32 18.31 23.72
CA THR A 378 -17.24 17.84 22.66
C THR A 378 -16.75 16.53 22.03
N ARG A 379 -15.45 16.36 21.82
CA ARG A 379 -14.84 15.13 21.27
C ARG A 379 -14.93 13.95 22.25
N LEU A 380 -14.90 14.19 23.56
CA LEU A 380 -15.09 13.16 24.58
C LEU A 380 -16.55 12.71 24.68
N ALA A 381 -17.51 13.64 24.55
CA ALA A 381 -18.94 13.36 24.52
C ALA A 381 -19.35 12.54 23.28
N THR A 382 -18.81 12.87 22.10
CA THR A 382 -19.09 12.11 20.87
C THR A 382 -18.47 10.70 20.90
N LYS A 383 -17.27 10.53 21.47
CA LYS A 383 -16.66 9.21 21.70
C LYS A 383 -17.48 8.32 22.63
N LYS A 384 -18.01 8.86 23.75
CA LYS A 384 -18.88 8.10 24.67
C LYS A 384 -20.19 7.67 24.00
N SER A 385 -20.80 8.53 23.18
CA SER A 385 -22.02 8.20 22.42
C SER A 385 -21.77 7.11 21.37
N ALA A 386 -20.65 7.19 20.64
CA ALA A 386 -20.25 6.17 19.66
C ALA A 386 -19.95 4.80 20.31
N ALA A 387 -19.27 4.79 21.47
CA ALA A 387 -19.01 3.57 22.23
C ALA A 387 -20.31 2.88 22.69
N LYS A 388 -21.30 3.65 23.17
CA LYS A 388 -22.61 3.12 23.60
C LYS A 388 -23.41 2.53 22.43
N ARG A 389 -23.35 3.15 21.24
CA ARG A 389 -23.96 2.61 20.00
C ARG A 389 -23.29 1.33 19.53
N ASN A 390 -21.95 1.25 19.59
CA ASN A 390 -21.21 0.06 19.20
C ASN A 390 -21.44 -1.14 20.15
N LEU A 391 -21.61 -0.88 21.46
CA LEU A 391 -22.01 -1.93 22.40
C LEU A 391 -23.41 -2.49 22.07
N ALA A 392 -24.37 -1.61 21.76
CA ALA A 392 -25.73 -2.02 21.41
C ALA A 392 -25.79 -2.84 20.12
N THR A 393 -25.04 -2.46 19.08
CA THR A 393 -24.99 -3.19 17.80
C THR A 393 -24.28 -4.54 17.92
N SER A 394 -23.22 -4.63 18.72
CA SER A 394 -22.53 -5.91 18.98
C SER A 394 -23.41 -6.89 19.77
N ALA A 395 -24.20 -6.41 20.75
CA ALA A 395 -25.17 -7.21 21.47
C ALA A 395 -26.30 -7.73 20.56
N LEU A 396 -26.80 -6.90 19.63
CA LEU A 396 -27.79 -7.32 18.65
C LEU A 396 -27.25 -8.39 17.69
N LYS A 397 -25.98 -8.25 17.26
CA LYS A 397 -25.32 -9.19 16.34
C LYS A 397 -25.07 -10.55 17.01
N LYS A 398 -24.69 -10.57 18.30
CA LYS A 398 -24.60 -11.79 19.11
C LYS A 398 -25.97 -12.48 19.27
N LYS A 399 -27.05 -11.75 19.54
CA LYS A 399 -28.42 -12.31 19.62
C LYS A 399 -28.89 -12.91 18.29
N LYS A 400 -28.61 -12.25 17.15
CA LYS A 400 -28.96 -12.79 15.81
C LYS A 400 -28.15 -14.05 15.46
N SER A 401 -26.85 -14.07 15.78
CA SER A 401 -25.99 -15.25 15.57
C SER A 401 -26.47 -16.45 16.40
N ALA A 402 -26.78 -16.24 17.69
CA ALA A 402 -27.30 -17.30 18.55
C ALA A 402 -28.64 -17.88 18.04
N ARG A 403 -29.54 -17.04 17.51
CA ARG A 403 -30.80 -17.52 16.88
C ARG A 403 -30.54 -18.30 15.58
N SER A 404 -29.55 -17.91 14.79
CA SER A 404 -29.19 -18.61 13.56
C SER A 404 -28.62 -20.00 13.85
N VAL A 405 -27.70 -20.10 14.80
CA VAL A 405 -27.12 -21.39 15.23
C VAL A 405 -28.20 -22.32 15.76
N LYS A 406 -29.14 -21.80 16.57
CA LYS A 406 -30.26 -22.60 17.11
C LYS A 406 -31.17 -23.14 16.00
N ARG A 407 -31.41 -22.36 14.92
CA ARG A 407 -32.19 -22.83 13.75
C ARG A 407 -31.44 -23.91 12.95
N THR A 408 -30.14 -23.76 12.75
CA THR A 408 -29.33 -24.76 12.02
C THR A 408 -29.29 -26.10 12.74
N VAL A 409 -29.11 -26.09 14.07
CA VAL A 409 -29.09 -27.32 14.90
C VAL A 409 -30.45 -28.05 14.86
N VAL A 410 -31.56 -27.30 14.90
CA VAL A 410 -32.91 -27.89 14.78
C VAL A 410 -33.13 -28.49 13.39
N SER A 411 -32.67 -27.82 12.33
CA SER A 411 -32.76 -28.34 10.96
C SER A 411 -31.93 -29.61 10.74
N GLN A 412 -30.74 -29.70 11.34
CA GLN A 412 -29.88 -30.89 11.22
C GLN A 412 -30.47 -32.09 11.97
N LYS A 413 -31.02 -31.88 13.18
CA LYS A 413 -31.74 -32.94 13.92
C LYS A 413 -32.97 -33.48 13.18
N LYS A 414 -33.68 -32.62 12.44
CA LYS A 414 -34.85 -33.03 11.66
C LYS A 414 -34.44 -33.90 10.45
N LYS A 415 -33.37 -33.50 9.74
CA LYS A 415 -32.81 -34.28 8.62
C LYS A 415 -32.24 -35.65 9.05
N SER A 416 -31.58 -35.73 10.21
CA SER A 416 -31.08 -37.03 10.73
C SER A 416 -32.21 -37.98 11.16
N GLY A 417 -33.32 -37.43 11.66
CA GLY A 417 -34.52 -38.20 12.01
C GLY A 417 -35.29 -38.72 10.79
N GLU A 418 -35.29 -37.99 9.67
CA GLU A 418 -35.86 -38.47 8.40
C GLU A 418 -35.00 -39.55 7.76
N MET A 419 -33.68 -39.36 7.69
CA MET A 419 -32.75 -40.36 7.12
C MET A 419 -32.80 -41.71 7.85
N THR A 420 -32.95 -41.71 9.17
CA THR A 420 -33.06 -42.95 9.97
C THR A 420 -34.38 -43.68 9.73
N LYS A 421 -35.49 -42.98 9.47
CA LYS A 421 -36.77 -43.61 9.09
C LYS A 421 -36.71 -44.23 7.69
N THR A 422 -36.09 -43.56 6.73
CA THR A 422 -35.97 -44.05 5.34
C THR A 422 -35.10 -45.30 5.26
N ASN A 423 -33.98 -45.35 6.00
CA ASN A 423 -33.12 -46.55 6.04
C ASN A 423 -33.81 -47.75 6.69
N ARG A 424 -34.64 -47.53 7.73
CA ARG A 424 -35.39 -48.60 8.41
C ARG A 424 -36.54 -49.15 7.56
N GLN A 425 -37.12 -48.33 6.67
CA GLN A 425 -38.09 -48.79 5.67
C GLN A 425 -37.44 -49.57 4.53
N LYS A 426 -36.20 -49.23 4.17
CA LYS A 426 -35.46 -49.93 3.11
C LYS A 426 -35.02 -51.34 3.57
N SER A 427 -34.48 -51.47 4.78
CA SER A 427 -34.07 -52.79 5.31
C SER A 427 -35.23 -53.77 5.47
N ARG A 428 -36.43 -53.28 5.82
CA ARG A 428 -37.65 -54.11 5.90
C ARG A 428 -38.18 -54.56 4.54
N ARG A 429 -37.86 -53.86 3.44
CA ARG A 429 -38.25 -54.30 2.09
C ARG A 429 -37.30 -55.39 1.58
N ASP A 430 -36.02 -55.30 1.92
CA ASP A 430 -35.02 -56.27 1.46
C ASP A 430 -35.19 -57.63 2.16
N GLU A 431 -35.56 -57.65 3.45
CA GLU A 431 -35.87 -58.89 4.20
C GLU A 431 -37.08 -59.66 3.68
N VAL A 432 -38.06 -59.00 3.04
CA VAL A 432 -39.28 -59.65 2.53
C VAL A 432 -39.05 -60.26 1.13
N SER A 433 -37.98 -59.90 0.43
CA SER A 433 -37.69 -60.42 -0.92
C SER A 433 -36.95 -61.77 -0.96
N LEU A 434 -36.43 -62.23 0.18
CA LEU A 434 -35.59 -63.45 0.28
C LEU A 434 -36.35 -64.73 0.64
N LEU A 435 -37.68 -64.72 0.62
CA LEU A 435 -38.49 -65.91 0.92
C LEU A 435 -39.59 -66.10 -0.13
N LYS A 436 -39.36 -67.00 -1.11
CA LYS A 436 -40.36 -67.85 -1.81
C LYS A 436 -39.68 -68.83 -2.80
N PRO A 437 -40.34 -69.95 -3.18
CA PRO A 437 -39.82 -71.30 -2.95
C PRO A 437 -39.46 -72.10 -4.21
N VAL A 438 -38.82 -73.26 -4.00
CA VAL A 438 -38.34 -74.23 -4.99
C VAL A 438 -39.44 -75.23 -5.39
N SER A 439 -39.75 -75.29 -6.70
CA SER A 439 -40.26 -76.42 -7.49
C SER A 439 -40.17 -75.98 -8.97
N GLU A 440 -39.90 -76.77 -10.01
CA GLU A 440 -40.14 -78.19 -10.28
C GLU A 440 -39.32 -78.61 -11.52
N LEU A 441 -39.07 -79.91 -11.67
CA LEU A 441 -38.40 -80.57 -12.80
C LEU A 441 -39.20 -80.47 -14.12
N THR A 442 -38.52 -80.40 -15.27
CA THR A 442 -38.88 -81.28 -16.41
C THR A 442 -37.71 -81.49 -17.38
N VAL A 443 -37.55 -82.77 -17.75
CA VAL A 443 -36.58 -83.35 -18.69
C VAL A 443 -37.18 -83.40 -20.11
N ARG A 444 -36.34 -83.22 -21.14
CA ARG A 444 -36.33 -83.80 -22.51
C ARG A 444 -35.37 -82.95 -23.36
N SER A 445 -34.42 -83.46 -24.14
CA SER A 445 -34.04 -84.80 -24.60
C SER A 445 -32.58 -84.75 -25.05
#